data_AF-A0A914EEI0-F1
#
_entry.id   AF-A0A914EEI0-F1
#
_cell.length_a   1.000
_cell.length_b   1.000
_cell.length_c   1.000
_cell.angle_alpha   90.00
_cell.angle_beta   90.00
_cell.angle_gamma   90.00
#
_symmetry.space_group_name_H-M   'P 1'
#
loop_
_entity.id
_entity.type
_entity.pdbx_description
1 polymer ?
#
loop_
_entity_poly.entity_id
_entity_poly.type
_entity_poly.pdbx_seq_one_letter_code
_entity_poly.pdbx_strand_id
1 'polypeptide(L)'
;MNIALSDIPLPPQPPADLETRNVIDKFAAYVAKNGPGFEEISRQKNADNPKFGFLFGGEHHQYYQFRLMWEIQQLKGGMIGYNNNQNQPNYPPPHVPILPVPLQTQSFDIGESRAQVDSIRNQIKESENNLQAQYEVLQKQKEMKVDEAVKNSEEKRIAELLEQVGLNIEPFTQLLDHLQSSCSKDTISVIEILYEQN
;
A
#
# COMPACT_ATOMS: atom_id res chain seq x y z
N MET A 1 5.99 -19.52 25.65
CA MET A 1 5.58 -20.61 24.74
C MET A 1 6.59 -20.64 23.61
N ASN A 2 7.39 -21.71 23.54
CA ASN A 2 8.37 -21.90 22.48
C ASN A 2 7.62 -22.33 21.22
N ILE A 3 7.65 -21.51 20.17
CA ILE A 3 7.15 -21.91 18.85
C ILE A 3 8.26 -22.77 18.23
N ALA A 4 8.00 -24.07 18.12
CA ALA A 4 8.91 -24.99 17.47
C ALA A 4 9.08 -24.59 16.00
N LEU A 5 10.32 -24.61 15.51
CA LEU A 5 10.71 -24.26 14.14
C LEU A 5 10.13 -25.23 13.07
N SER A 6 9.26 -26.16 13.48
CA SER A 6 8.63 -27.22 12.66
C SER A 6 7.33 -26.79 11.99
N ASP A 7 6.74 -25.65 12.36
CA ASP A 7 5.47 -25.17 11.80
C ASP A 7 5.64 -24.09 10.72
N ILE A 8 6.85 -23.93 10.18
CA ILE A 8 7.05 -23.10 8.98
C ILE A 8 6.56 -23.94 7.78
N PRO A 9 5.46 -23.56 7.10
CA PRO A 9 5.00 -24.29 5.93
C PRO A 9 6.12 -24.27 4.89
N LEU A 10 6.66 -25.46 4.60
CA LEU A 10 7.68 -25.65 3.57
C LEU A 10 7.16 -25.03 2.26
N PRO A 11 8.01 -24.30 1.50
CA PRO A 11 7.61 -23.79 0.21
C PRO A 11 7.10 -24.97 -0.64
N PRO A 12 5.95 -24.83 -1.31
CA PRO A 12 5.38 -25.90 -2.10
C PRO A 12 6.40 -26.38 -3.13
N GLN A 13 6.57 -27.70 -3.23
CA GLN A 13 7.51 -28.29 -4.18
C GLN A 13 7.16 -27.82 -5.60
N PRO A 14 8.13 -27.34 -6.38
CA PRO A 14 7.88 -26.96 -7.76
C PRO A 14 7.38 -28.17 -8.55
N PRO A 15 6.50 -27.97 -9.55
CA PRO A 15 6.11 -29.04 -10.46
C PRO A 15 7.35 -29.73 -11.03
N ALA A 16 7.39 -31.06 -11.02
CA ALA A 16 8.47 -31.84 -11.63
C ALA A 16 8.54 -31.61 -13.14
N ASP A 17 7.40 -31.26 -13.75
CA ASP A 17 7.28 -30.92 -15.16
C ASP A 17 7.69 -29.46 -15.43
N LEU A 18 8.77 -29.30 -16.20
CA LEU A 18 9.34 -28.00 -16.52
C LEU A 18 8.38 -27.13 -17.36
N GLU A 19 7.56 -27.73 -18.22
CA GLU A 19 6.58 -27.00 -19.03
C GLU A 19 5.49 -26.38 -18.13
N THR A 20 4.93 -27.18 -17.23
CA THR A 20 3.92 -26.79 -16.24
C THR A 20 4.43 -25.69 -15.32
N ARG A 21 5.66 -25.84 -14.81
CA ARG A 21 6.32 -24.79 -14.01
C ARG A 21 6.43 -23.47 -14.78
N ASN A 22 6.90 -23.51 -16.03
CA ASN A 22 7.06 -22.31 -16.85
C ASN A 22 5.71 -21.62 -17.14
N VAL A 23 4.66 -22.39 -17.38
CA VAL A 23 3.30 -21.85 -17.58
C VAL A 23 2.83 -21.16 -16.30
N ILE A 24 2.98 -21.80 -15.14
CA ILE A 24 2.60 -21.23 -13.85
C ILE A 24 3.39 -19.95 -13.54
N ASP A 25 4.72 -19.96 -13.73
CA ASP A 25 5.59 -18.81 -13.46
C ASP A 25 5.22 -17.60 -14.34
N LYS A 26 5.03 -17.82 -15.65
CA LYS A 26 4.61 -16.76 -16.58
C LYS A 26 3.22 -16.23 -16.24
N PHE A 27 2.31 -17.13 -15.88
CA PHE A 27 0.94 -16.75 -15.56
C PHE A 27 0.85 -15.97 -14.24
N ALA A 28 1.59 -16.40 -13.20
CA ALA A 28 1.70 -15.69 -11.92
C ALA A 28 2.25 -14.27 -12.11
N ALA A 29 3.31 -14.08 -12.90
CA ALA A 29 3.84 -12.76 -13.21
C ALA A 29 2.84 -11.89 -13.99
N TYR A 30 2.10 -12.48 -14.92
CA TYR A 30 1.06 -11.79 -15.67
C TYR A 30 -0.08 -11.29 -14.76
N VAL A 31 -0.60 -12.15 -13.89
CA VAL A 31 -1.66 -11.79 -12.94
C VAL A 31 -1.16 -10.78 -11.90
N ALA A 32 0.07 -10.93 -11.39
CA ALA A 32 0.66 -9.98 -10.45
C ALA A 32 0.74 -8.55 -11.03
N LYS A 33 1.07 -8.43 -12.32
CA LYS A 33 1.17 -7.15 -13.02
C LYS A 33 -0.19 -6.53 -13.38
N ASN A 34 -1.14 -7.34 -13.85
CA ASN A 34 -2.40 -6.85 -14.41
C ASN A 34 -3.57 -6.89 -13.39
N GLY A 35 -3.38 -7.58 -12.27
CA GLY A 35 -4.35 -7.70 -11.19
C GLY A 35 -5.25 -8.94 -11.28
N PRO A 36 -6.02 -9.21 -10.21
CA PRO A 36 -6.80 -10.44 -10.03
C PRO A 36 -7.94 -10.62 -11.06
N GLY A 37 -8.42 -9.54 -11.70
CA GLY A 37 -9.42 -9.64 -12.77
C GLY A 37 -8.94 -10.45 -13.98
N PHE A 38 -7.63 -10.48 -14.24
CA PHE A 38 -7.04 -11.26 -15.33
C PHE A 38 -6.95 -12.75 -15.02
N GLU A 39 -6.87 -13.11 -13.74
CA GLU A 39 -6.98 -14.50 -13.31
C GLU A 39 -8.37 -15.04 -13.62
N GLU A 40 -9.42 -14.29 -13.28
CA GLU A 40 -10.82 -14.67 -13.52
C GLU A 40 -11.12 -14.85 -15.01
N ILE A 41 -10.67 -13.92 -15.85
CA ILE A 41 -10.85 -14.00 -17.31
C ILE A 41 -10.13 -15.24 -17.88
N SER A 42 -8.91 -15.51 -17.41
CA SER A 42 -8.12 -16.65 -17.88
C SER A 42 -8.71 -17.98 -17.41
N ARG A 43 -9.29 -18.01 -16.21
CA ARG A 43 -10.05 -19.13 -15.69
C ARG A 43 -11.24 -19.43 -16.60
N GLN A 44 -12.06 -18.44 -16.91
CA GLN A 44 -13.23 -18.64 -17.80
C GLN A 44 -12.85 -19.08 -19.22
N LYS A 45 -11.77 -18.54 -19.80
CA LYS A 45 -11.33 -18.87 -21.16
C LYS A 45 -10.64 -20.22 -21.30
N ASN A 46 -10.05 -20.74 -20.23
CA ASN A 46 -9.23 -21.95 -20.25
C ASN A 46 -9.81 -23.07 -19.36
N ALA A 47 -11.12 -23.06 -19.10
CA ALA A 47 -11.79 -24.06 -18.28
C ALA A 47 -11.59 -25.50 -18.74
N ASP A 48 -11.54 -25.71 -20.06
CA ASP A 48 -11.32 -27.04 -20.65
C ASP A 48 -9.85 -27.36 -20.94
N ASN A 49 -8.91 -26.46 -20.58
CA ASN A 49 -7.49 -26.64 -20.87
C ASN A 49 -6.75 -27.23 -19.65
N PRO A 50 -6.27 -28.49 -19.72
CA PRO A 50 -5.58 -29.13 -18.60
C PRO A 50 -4.28 -28.40 -18.20
N LYS A 51 -3.68 -27.61 -19.10
CA LYS A 51 -2.49 -26.80 -18.78
C LYS A 51 -2.78 -25.69 -17.78
N PHE A 52 -4.02 -25.24 -17.68
CA PHE A 52 -4.48 -24.24 -16.70
C PHE A 52 -5.26 -24.86 -15.54
N GLY A 53 -5.19 -26.20 -15.38
CA GLY A 53 -5.87 -26.92 -14.30
C GLY A 53 -5.55 -26.36 -12.92
N PHE A 54 -4.32 -25.86 -12.71
CA PHE A 54 -3.87 -25.21 -11.47
C PHE A 54 -4.70 -23.98 -11.06
N LEU A 55 -5.48 -23.37 -11.96
CA LEU A 55 -6.37 -22.24 -11.65
C LEU A 55 -7.68 -22.67 -10.97
N PHE A 56 -8.04 -23.94 -11.07
CA PHE A 56 -9.29 -24.50 -10.55
C PHE A 56 -9.10 -25.30 -9.25
N GLY A 57 -7.88 -25.24 -8.68
CA GLY A 57 -7.45 -26.11 -7.58
C GLY A 57 -6.73 -27.36 -8.08
N GLY A 58 -6.36 -28.24 -7.16
CA GLY A 58 -5.64 -29.48 -7.47
C GLY A 58 -4.13 -29.35 -7.47
N GLU A 59 -3.45 -30.23 -8.22
CA GLU A 59 -1.99 -30.31 -8.27
C GLU A 59 -1.39 -28.99 -8.78
N HIS A 60 -0.35 -28.49 -8.10
CA HIS A 60 0.33 -27.23 -8.39
C HIS A 60 -0.43 -25.92 -8.10
N HIS A 61 -1.67 -25.96 -7.62
CA HIS A 61 -2.39 -24.74 -7.19
C HIS A 61 -1.64 -24.00 -6.06
N GLN A 62 -1.12 -24.74 -5.08
CA GLN A 62 -0.33 -24.17 -3.97
C GLN A 62 0.96 -23.50 -4.47
N TYR A 63 1.61 -24.09 -5.49
CA TYR A 63 2.79 -23.50 -6.14
C TYR A 63 2.43 -22.22 -6.89
N TYR A 64 1.31 -22.22 -7.63
CA TYR A 64 0.80 -21.02 -8.30
C TYR A 64 0.51 -19.88 -7.31
N GLN A 65 -0.19 -20.14 -6.21
CA GLN A 65 -0.47 -19.13 -5.18
C GLN A 65 0.83 -18.57 -4.57
N PHE A 66 1.79 -19.43 -4.25
CA PHE A 66 3.09 -19.01 -3.74
C PHE A 66 3.83 -18.12 -4.75
N ARG A 67 3.87 -18.51 -6.03
CA ARG A 67 4.51 -17.72 -7.09
C ARG A 67 3.78 -16.40 -7.33
N LEU A 68 2.45 -16.37 -7.34
CA LEU A 68 1.66 -15.15 -7.48
C LEU A 68 1.93 -14.17 -6.32
N MET A 69 1.93 -14.67 -5.09
CA MET A 69 2.25 -13.87 -3.90
C MET A 69 3.68 -13.31 -3.97
N TRP A 70 4.64 -14.14 -4.38
CA TRP A 70 6.03 -13.74 -4.60
C TRP A 70 6.14 -12.60 -5.63
N GLU A 71 5.50 -12.73 -6.79
CA GLU A 71 5.53 -11.70 -7.84
C GLU A 71 4.85 -10.40 -7.41
N ILE A 72 3.71 -10.47 -6.70
CA ILE A 72 3.04 -9.29 -6.14
C ILE A 72 3.92 -8.59 -5.10
N GLN A 73 4.64 -9.35 -4.28
CA GLN A 73 5.54 -8.82 -3.28
C GLN A 73 6.75 -8.16 -3.93
N GLN A 74 7.34 -8.75 -4.97
CA GLN A 74 8.44 -8.13 -5.73
C GLN A 74 8.04 -6.81 -6.40
N LEU A 75 6.79 -6.69 -6.89
CA LEU A 75 6.28 -5.45 -7.47
C LEU A 75 6.04 -4.34 -6.42
N LYS A 76 5.76 -4.72 -5.17
CA LYS A 76 5.43 -3.78 -4.07
C LYS A 76 6.62 -3.45 -3.17
N GLY A 77 7.65 -4.28 -3.13
CA GLY A 77 8.84 -4.10 -2.30
C GLY A 77 10.03 -4.80 -2.93
N GLY A 78 10.88 -4.05 -3.62
CA GLY A 78 12.14 -4.56 -4.14
C GLY A 78 13.14 -4.83 -3.01
N MET A 79 13.01 -5.93 -2.27
CA MET A 79 14.08 -6.55 -1.47
C MET A 79 13.69 -7.99 -1.07
N ILE A 80 13.94 -8.98 -1.93
CA ILE A 80 14.74 -10.19 -1.64
C ILE A 80 15.38 -10.61 -2.97
N GLY A 81 16.66 -10.33 -3.15
CA GLY A 81 17.39 -10.73 -4.35
C GLY A 81 17.56 -12.24 -4.42
N TYR A 82 16.80 -12.90 -5.30
CA TYR A 82 17.21 -14.19 -5.86
C TYR A 82 17.87 -13.93 -7.21
N ASN A 83 19.19 -14.07 -7.22
CA ASN A 83 20.05 -13.96 -8.39
C ASN A 83 19.71 -15.10 -9.38
N ASN A 84 18.96 -14.78 -10.45
CA ASN A 84 18.75 -15.70 -11.56
C ASN A 84 19.94 -15.62 -12.53
N ASN A 85 21.01 -16.32 -12.17
CA ASN A 85 21.99 -16.82 -13.12
C ASN A 85 22.61 -18.07 -12.52
N GLN A 86 22.08 -19.24 -12.88
CA GLN A 86 22.82 -20.42 -13.34
C GLN A 86 21.82 -21.52 -13.69
N ASN A 87 21.82 -21.89 -14.97
CA ASN A 87 21.28 -23.14 -15.46
C ASN A 87 22.08 -24.31 -14.83
N GLN A 88 21.44 -25.16 -14.01
CA GLN A 88 21.51 -26.64 -14.05
C GLN A 88 20.82 -27.27 -12.82
N PRO A 89 20.07 -28.37 -13.00
CA PRO A 89 19.63 -29.21 -11.88
C PRO A 89 20.80 -30.06 -11.38
N ASN A 90 21.32 -29.74 -10.19
CA ASN A 90 22.39 -30.49 -9.55
C ASN A 90 21.81 -31.74 -8.88
N TYR A 91 21.88 -32.90 -9.54
CA TYR A 91 21.71 -34.20 -8.86
C TYR A 91 23.02 -34.54 -8.13
N PRO A 92 22.98 -35.01 -6.87
CA PRO A 92 24.20 -35.39 -6.16
C PRO A 92 24.82 -36.66 -6.80
N PRO A 93 26.13 -36.66 -7.12
CA PRO A 93 26.82 -37.86 -7.60
C PRO A 93 27.06 -38.86 -6.46
N PRO A 94 27.25 -40.16 -6.77
CA PRO A 94 27.41 -41.22 -5.77
C PRO A 94 28.72 -41.07 -4.98
N HIS A 95 28.65 -41.46 -3.71
CA HIS A 95 29.64 -41.26 -2.66
C HIS A 95 31.06 -41.73 -3.01
N VAL A 96 32.05 -40.86 -2.75
CA VAL A 96 33.45 -41.26 -2.49
C VAL A 96 33.80 -40.99 -1.01
N PRO A 97 34.66 -41.80 -0.36
CA PRO A 97 34.94 -41.65 1.07
C PRO A 97 35.69 -40.35 1.38
N ILE A 98 35.17 -39.56 2.32
CA ILE A 98 35.69 -38.25 2.75
C ILE A 98 36.88 -38.45 3.72
N LEU A 99 38.03 -37.87 3.40
CA LEU A 99 39.09 -37.55 4.38
C LEU A 99 38.71 -36.29 5.18
N PRO A 100 39.07 -36.17 6.48
CA PRO A 100 38.66 -35.03 7.30
C PRO A 100 39.39 -33.73 6.87
N VAL A 101 38.59 -32.73 6.48
CA VAL A 101 39.02 -31.34 6.23
C VAL A 101 39.02 -30.58 7.57
N PRO A 102 40.00 -29.71 7.87
CA PRO A 102 39.99 -28.89 9.09
C PRO A 102 38.86 -27.85 9.06
N LEU A 103 38.10 -27.75 10.16
CA LEU A 103 37.06 -26.73 10.35
C LEU A 103 37.67 -25.32 10.24
N GLN A 104 37.24 -24.55 9.24
CA GLN A 104 37.38 -23.11 9.23
C GLN A 104 36.17 -22.50 9.96
N THR A 105 36.40 -21.96 11.16
CA THR A 105 35.42 -21.14 11.87
C THR A 105 35.25 -19.82 11.12
N GLN A 106 34.15 -19.67 10.38
CA GLN A 106 33.70 -18.35 9.92
C GLN A 106 33.33 -17.51 11.14
N SER A 107 34.05 -16.43 11.39
CA SER A 107 33.69 -15.43 12.39
C SER A 107 32.45 -14.68 11.91
N PHE A 108 31.31 -14.87 12.57
CA PHE A 108 30.11 -14.05 12.36
C PHE A 108 30.39 -12.62 12.85
N ASP A 109 30.42 -11.64 11.94
CA ASP A 109 30.61 -10.24 12.30
C ASP A 109 29.29 -9.64 12.82
N ILE A 110 29.15 -9.66 14.15
CA ILE A 110 27.97 -9.16 14.87
C ILE A 110 27.77 -7.65 14.65
N GLY A 111 28.83 -6.90 14.30
CA GLY A 111 28.79 -5.46 14.09
C GLY A 111 27.98 -5.06 12.86
N GLU A 112 28.22 -5.74 11.73
CA GLU A 112 27.53 -5.48 10.47
C GLU A 112 26.03 -5.82 10.55
N SER A 113 25.70 -6.92 11.23
CA SER A 113 24.31 -7.30 11.51
C SER A 113 23.56 -6.27 12.35
N ARG A 114 24.23 -5.64 13.34
CA ARG A 114 23.62 -4.58 14.15
C ARG A 114 23.32 -3.32 13.34
N ALA A 115 24.26 -2.90 12.50
CA ALA A 115 24.07 -1.73 11.63
C ALA A 115 22.89 -1.93 10.66
N GLN A 116 22.71 -3.14 10.14
CA GLN A 116 21.58 -3.47 9.28
C GLN A 116 20.25 -3.43 10.03
N VAL A 117 20.20 -3.97 11.25
CA VAL A 117 19.00 -3.88 12.09
C VAL A 117 18.64 -2.42 12.41
N ASP A 118 19.63 -1.56 12.69
CA ASP A 118 19.37 -0.14 12.96
C ASP A 118 18.91 0.61 11.71
N SER A 119 19.42 0.27 10.53
CA SER A 119 18.93 0.79 9.26
C SER A 119 17.45 0.43 9.04
N ILE A 120 17.08 -0.84 9.26
CA ILE A 120 15.70 -1.32 9.11
C ILE A 120 14.78 -0.63 10.14
N ARG A 121 15.21 -0.46 11.38
CA ARG A 121 14.44 0.27 12.40
C ARG A 121 14.16 1.71 11.99
N ASN A 122 15.16 2.39 11.41
CA ASN A 122 14.99 3.75 10.93
C ASN A 122 14.00 3.81 9.77
N GLN A 123 14.06 2.87 8.83
CA GLN A 123 13.10 2.78 7.72
C GLN A 123 11.68 2.50 8.20
N ILE A 124 11.50 1.63 9.19
CA ILE A 124 10.18 1.37 9.80
C ILE A 124 9.63 2.69 10.37
N LYS A 125 10.42 3.39 11.19
CA LYS A 125 10.01 4.66 11.80
C LYS A 125 9.63 5.72 10.76
N GLU A 126 10.42 5.86 9.70
CA GLU A 126 10.14 6.81 8.63
C GLU A 126 8.86 6.44 7.86
N SER A 127 8.68 5.15 7.56
CA SER A 127 7.47 4.66 6.90
C SER A 127 6.21 4.86 7.77
N GLU A 128 6.32 4.67 9.08
CA GLU A 128 5.23 4.91 10.04
C GLU A 128 4.84 6.39 10.08
N ASN A 129 5.83 7.30 10.11
CA ASN A 129 5.58 8.73 10.06
C ASN A 129 4.89 9.14 8.75
N ASN A 130 5.35 8.61 7.62
CA ASN A 130 4.75 8.90 6.31
C ASN A 130 3.32 8.39 6.22
N LEU A 131 3.08 7.17 6.71
CA LEU A 131 1.75 6.57 6.75
C LEU A 131 0.81 7.38 7.67
N GLN A 132 1.29 7.78 8.85
CA GLN A 132 0.54 8.60 9.78
C GLN A 132 0.15 9.95 9.18
N ALA A 133 1.07 10.62 8.50
CA ALA A 133 0.80 11.89 7.83
C ALA A 133 -0.28 11.73 6.75
N GLN A 134 -0.24 10.64 5.97
CA GLN A 134 -1.29 10.35 4.98
C GLN A 134 -2.66 10.14 5.64
N TYR A 135 -2.71 9.40 6.76
CA TYR A 135 -3.96 9.21 7.52
C TYR A 135 -4.50 10.54 8.04
N GLU A 136 -3.64 11.41 8.56
CA GLU A 136 -4.06 12.72 9.08
C GLU A 136 -4.67 13.60 7.99
N VAL A 137 -4.03 13.66 6.81
CA VAL A 137 -4.57 14.41 5.66
C VAL A 137 -5.95 13.87 5.26
N LEU A 138 -6.11 12.56 5.20
CA LEU A 138 -7.37 11.94 4.82
C LEU A 138 -8.48 12.21 5.85
N GLN A 139 -8.17 12.13 7.15
CA GLN A 139 -9.11 12.47 8.21
C GLN A 139 -9.55 13.93 8.12
N LYS A 140 -8.60 14.85 7.92
CA LYS A 140 -8.89 16.27 7.76
C LYS A 140 -9.75 16.56 6.54
N GLN A 141 -9.50 15.88 5.41
CA GLN A 141 -10.35 15.99 4.23
C GLN A 141 -11.76 15.46 4.47
N LYS A 142 -11.89 14.35 5.20
CA LYS A 142 -13.19 13.79 5.57
C LYS A 142 -13.99 14.77 6.43
N GLU A 143 -13.37 15.34 7.46
CA GLU A 143 -14.00 16.32 8.34
C GLU A 143 -14.42 17.57 7.57
N MET A 144 -13.53 18.14 6.75
CA MET A 144 -13.84 19.29 5.89
C MET A 144 -15.04 19.03 4.96
N LYS A 145 -15.13 17.83 4.38
CA LYS A 145 -16.23 17.48 3.48
C LYS A 145 -17.57 17.33 4.23
N VAL A 146 -17.52 16.85 5.47
CA VAL A 146 -18.70 16.80 6.34
C VAL A 146 -19.15 18.22 6.67
N ASP A 147 -18.23 19.08 7.09
CA ASP A 147 -18.53 20.47 7.43
C ASP A 147 -19.11 21.25 6.24
N GLU A 148 -18.52 21.08 5.05
CA GLU A 148 -19.02 21.69 3.81
C GLU A 148 -20.44 21.19 3.47
N ALA A 149 -20.68 19.88 3.60
CA ALA A 149 -22.01 19.31 3.34
C ALA A 149 -23.06 19.83 4.32
N VAL A 150 -22.73 19.92 5.62
CA VAL A 150 -23.62 20.48 6.64
C VAL A 150 -23.91 21.94 6.32
N LYS A 151 -22.88 22.76 6.12
CA LYS A 151 -23.03 24.18 5.78
C LYS A 151 -23.91 24.39 4.55
N ASN A 152 -23.65 23.66 3.46
CA ASN A 152 -24.42 23.75 2.23
C ASN A 152 -25.88 23.29 2.42
N SER A 153 -26.12 22.26 3.25
CA SER A 153 -27.48 21.82 3.56
C SER A 153 -28.27 22.85 4.35
N GLU A 154 -27.62 23.55 5.30
CA GLU A 154 -28.22 24.62 6.07
C GLU A 154 -28.47 25.86 5.22
N GLU A 155 -27.52 26.25 4.36
CA GLU A 155 -27.70 27.37 3.41
C GLU A 155 -28.88 27.12 2.47
N LYS A 156 -28.99 25.90 1.91
CA LYS A 156 -30.13 25.52 1.08
C LYS A 156 -31.45 25.55 1.85
N ARG A 157 -31.46 24.99 3.06
CA ARG A 157 -32.65 24.99 3.92
C ARG A 157 -33.10 26.42 4.24
N ILE A 158 -32.16 27.32 4.55
CA ILE A 158 -32.44 28.73 4.80
C ILE A 158 -33.01 29.39 3.54
N ALA A 159 -32.41 29.16 2.38
CA ALA A 159 -32.88 29.71 1.11
C ALA A 159 -34.32 29.26 0.79
N GLU A 160 -34.62 27.97 0.96
CA GLU A 160 -35.97 27.41 0.79
C GLU A 160 -37.00 28.06 1.73
N LEU A 161 -36.63 28.26 3.01
CA LEU A 161 -37.51 28.92 3.98
C LEU A 161 -37.75 30.40 3.64
N LEU A 162 -36.73 31.11 3.19
CA LEU A 162 -36.85 32.51 2.79
C LEU A 162 -37.77 32.66 1.57
N GLU A 163 -37.67 31.75 0.60
CA GLU A 163 -38.57 31.69 -0.54
C GLU A 163 -40.01 31.40 -0.11
N GLN A 164 -40.21 30.43 0.80
CA GLN A 164 -41.53 30.06 1.30
C GLN A 164 -42.25 31.20 2.02
N VAL A 165 -41.50 32.04 2.75
CA VAL A 165 -42.05 33.19 3.50
C VAL A 165 -42.08 34.47 2.64
N GLY A 166 -41.48 34.47 1.45
CA GLY A 166 -41.43 35.63 0.56
C GLY A 166 -40.53 36.76 1.08
N LEU A 167 -39.53 36.44 1.90
CA LEU A 167 -38.60 37.40 2.50
C LEU A 167 -37.38 37.60 1.61
N ASN A 168 -37.22 38.81 1.07
CA ASN A 168 -36.00 39.21 0.36
C ASN A 168 -34.95 39.75 1.35
N ILE A 169 -33.88 38.99 1.57
CA ILE A 169 -32.76 39.36 2.45
C ILE A 169 -31.60 40.03 1.71
N GLU A 170 -31.61 40.06 0.39
CA GLU A 170 -30.52 40.60 -0.44
C GLU A 170 -30.13 42.04 -0.07
N PRO A 171 -31.06 42.99 0.19
CA PRO A 171 -30.69 44.34 0.59
C PRO A 171 -29.96 44.38 1.95
N PHE A 172 -30.31 43.47 2.86
CA PHE A 172 -29.65 43.34 4.15
C PHE A 172 -28.25 42.73 3.99
N THR A 173 -28.09 41.72 3.13
CA THR A 173 -26.78 41.15 2.78
C THR A 173 -25.87 42.21 2.16
N GLN A 174 -26.36 43.02 1.22
CA GLN A 174 -25.60 44.11 0.62
C GLN A 174 -25.19 45.15 1.67
N LEU A 175 -26.04 45.45 2.65
CA LEU A 175 -25.72 46.36 3.75
C LEU A 175 -24.69 45.75 4.70
N LEU A 176 -24.75 44.45 4.97
CA LEU A 176 -23.73 43.73 5.74
C LEU A 176 -22.39 43.68 5.02
N ASP A 177 -22.36 43.41 3.71
CA ASP A 177 -21.15 43.44 2.89
C ASP A 177 -20.55 44.85 2.83
N HIS A 178 -21.41 45.86 2.72
CA HIS A 178 -20.98 47.24 2.81
C HIS A 178 -20.42 47.57 4.19
N LEU A 179 -21.04 47.14 5.29
CA LEU A 179 -20.52 47.33 6.65
C LEU A 179 -19.22 46.57 6.90
N GLN A 180 -19.08 45.35 6.38
CA GLN A 180 -17.87 44.54 6.52
C GLN A 180 -16.71 45.10 5.69
N SER A 181 -17.01 45.70 4.53
CA SER A 181 -16.03 46.41 3.69
C SER A 181 -15.74 47.83 4.16
N SER A 182 -16.72 48.54 4.75
CA SER A 182 -16.58 49.90 5.28
C SER A 182 -16.01 49.94 6.71
N CYS A 183 -16.09 48.82 7.45
CA CYS A 183 -15.22 48.53 8.60
C CYS A 183 -13.77 48.26 8.15
N SER A 184 -13.39 48.80 6.98
CA SER A 184 -12.04 48.86 6.46
C SER A 184 -11.10 49.32 7.55
N LYS A 185 -9.90 48.77 7.45
CA LYS A 185 -8.64 49.17 8.07
C LYS A 185 -8.52 50.67 8.32
N ASP A 186 -9.09 51.53 7.49
CA ASP A 186 -9.14 52.99 7.68
C ASP A 186 -9.89 53.43 8.95
N THR A 187 -11.03 52.82 9.29
CA THR A 187 -11.78 53.19 10.51
C THR A 187 -11.06 52.71 11.77
N ILE A 188 -10.48 51.50 11.71
CA ILE A 188 -9.68 50.93 12.82
C ILE A 188 -8.34 51.68 12.96
N SER A 189 -7.63 51.97 11.87
CA SER A 189 -6.38 52.74 11.87
C SER A 189 -6.59 54.21 12.25
N VAL A 190 -7.72 54.82 11.90
CA VAL A 190 -8.05 56.18 12.39
C VAL A 190 -8.26 56.16 13.91
N ILE A 191 -8.92 55.13 14.45
CA ILE A 191 -9.06 54.98 15.90
C ILE A 191 -7.70 54.71 16.56
N GLU A 192 -6.84 53.88 15.95
CA GLU A 192 -5.50 53.54 16.45
C GLU A 192 -4.57 54.77 16.47
N ILE A 193 -4.59 55.61 15.42
CA ILE A 193 -3.84 56.87 15.34
C ILE A 193 -4.33 57.90 16.36
N LEU A 194 -5.64 57.95 16.63
CA LEU A 194 -6.22 58.89 17.61
C LEU A 194 -5.91 58.50 19.07
N TYR A 195 -5.66 57.22 19.35
CA TYR A 195 -5.27 56.73 20.68
C TYR A 195 -3.77 56.85 20.98
N GLU A 196 -2.89 56.85 19.97
CA GLU A 196 -1.43 57.03 20.17
C GLU A 196 -0.97 58.50 20.32
N GLN A 197 -1.88 59.46 20.18
CA GLN A 197 -1.60 60.90 20.34
C GLN A 197 -2.07 61.53 21.67
N ASN A 198 -2.51 60.72 22.64
CA ASN A 198 -2.73 61.12 24.04
C ASN A 198 -1.89 60.27 24.99
#